data_AF-A0A919Y4X1-F1
#
_entry.id   AF-A0A919Y4X1-F1
#
_cell.length_a   1.000
_cell.length_b   1.000
_cell.length_c   1.000
_cell.angle_alpha   90.00
_cell.angle_beta   90.00
_cell.angle_gamma   90.00
#
_symmetry.space_group_name_H-M   'P 1'
#
loop_
_entity.id
_entity.type
_entity.pdbx_description
1 polymer ?
#
loop_
_entity_poly.entity_id
_entity_poly.type
_entity_poly.pdbx_seq_one_letter_code
_entity_poly.pdbx_strand_id
1 'polypeptide(L)' 'MTDNKGTPATRAKNKYNAANYDRLYPYVPKGRKAVYEAAAKATGHTLNEYIMIALDEKVERDTKTTEA' A
#
# COMPACT_ATOMS: atom_id res chain seq x y z
N MET A 1 -4.14 -21.29 28.47
CA MET A 1 -4.16 -20.51 27.22
C MET A 1 -3.19 -19.34 27.39
N THR A 2 -1.97 -19.44 26.88
CA THR A 2 -0.99 -18.35 27.00
C THR A 2 -1.33 -17.28 25.97
N ASP A 3 -1.92 -16.17 26.43
CA ASP A 3 -2.11 -14.96 25.66
C ASP A 3 -0.75 -14.41 25.23
N ASN A 4 -0.26 -14.85 24.07
CA ASN A 4 0.98 -14.37 23.48
C ASN A 4 0.72 -12.97 22.87
N LYS A 5 0.37 -12.00 23.72
CA LYS A 5 0.34 -10.59 23.37
C LYS A 5 1.78 -10.21 23.07
N GLY A 6 2.10 -10.07 21.78
CA GLY A 6 3.46 -9.78 21.31
C GLY A 6 4.14 -8.64 22.08
N THR A 7 5.47 -8.57 21.95
CA THR A 7 6.32 -7.69 22.78
C THR A 7 5.82 -6.24 22.86
N PRO A 8 6.10 -5.50 23.95
CA PRO A 8 5.73 -4.08 24.08
C PRO A 8 6.17 -3.23 22.88
N ALA A 9 7.34 -3.53 22.30
CA ALA A 9 7.83 -2.88 21.10
C ALA A 9 6.94 -3.13 19.87
N THR A 10 6.48 -4.38 19.67
CA THR A 10 5.54 -4.73 18.60
C THR A 10 4.21 -3.99 18.77
N ARG A 11 3.70 -3.90 20.00
CA ARG A 11 2.45 -3.17 20.31
C ARG A 11 2.57 -1.68 20.02
N ALA A 12 3.68 -1.06 20.40
CA ALA A 12 3.94 0.35 20.13
C ALA A 12 3.98 0.65 18.62
N LYS A 13 4.72 -0.18 17.86
CA LYS A 13 4.77 -0.07 16.39
C LYS A 13 3.40 -0.25 15.75
N ASN A 14 2.62 -1.24 16.20
CA ASN A 14 1.27 -1.46 15.68
C ASN A 14 0.33 -0.29 15.99
N LYS A 15 0.42 0.30 17.20
CA LYS A 15 -0.38 1.47 17.57
C LYS A 15 -0.03 2.69 16.72
N TYR A 16 1.26 2.95 16.49
CA TYR A 16 1.70 4.01 15.61
C TYR A 16 1.23 3.77 14.17
N ASN A 17 1.40 2.54 13.67
CA ASN A 17 1.00 2.20 12.31
C ASN A 17 -0.52 2.37 12.11
N ALA A 18 -1.33 1.89 13.05
CA ALA A 18 -2.79 2.01 12.98
C ALA A 18 -3.31 3.45 13.11
N ALA A 19 -2.54 4.36 13.71
CA ALA A 19 -2.93 5.76 13.86
C ALA A 19 -2.53 6.63 12.65
N ASN A 20 -1.48 6.25 11.92
CA ASN A 20 -0.89 7.08 10.86
C ASN A 20 -1.02 6.49 9.45
N TYR A 21 -1.30 5.19 9.33
CA TYR A 21 -1.33 4.50 8.05
C TYR A 21 -2.52 3.56 7.94
N ASP A 22 -3.25 3.68 6.84
CA ASP A 22 -4.17 2.64 6.40
C ASP A 22 -3.39 1.51 5.73
N ARG A 23 -3.61 0.28 6.21
CA ARG A 23 -2.87 -0.89 5.71
C ARG A 23 -3.57 -1.49 4.50
N LEU A 24 -3.12 -1.12 3.30
CA LEU A 24 -3.58 -1.73 2.05
C LEU A 24 -2.83 -3.04 1.79
N TYR A 25 -3.56 -4.17 1.67
CA TYR A 25 -3.00 -5.46 1.27
C TYR A 25 -3.48 -5.84 -0.13
N PRO A 26 -2.81 -5.38 -1.20
CA PRO A 26 -3.15 -5.77 -2.55
C PRO A 26 -2.71 -7.22 -2.80
N TYR A 27 -3.68 -8.12 -2.97
CA TYR A 27 -3.42 -9.45 -3.53
C TYR A 27 -3.36 -9.35 -5.05
N VAL A 28 -2.14 -9.37 -5.59
CA VAL A 28 -1.92 -9.38 -7.04
C VAL A 28 -1.64 -10.81 -7.51
N PRO A 29 -2.10 -11.21 -8.72
CA PRO A 29 -1.75 -12.50 -9.29
C PRO A 29 -0.24 -12.73 -9.32
N LYS A 30 0.18 -13.99 -9.12
CA LYS A 30 1.60 -14.37 -9.11
C LYS A 30 2.28 -13.89 -10.40
N GLY A 31 3.45 -13.26 -10.27
CA GLY A 31 4.22 -12.70 -11.38
C GLY A 31 3.93 -11.22 -11.67
N ARG A 32 2.77 -10.67 -11.30
CA ARG A 32 2.47 -9.25 -11.52
C ARG A 32 3.28 -8.32 -10.62
N LYS A 33 3.62 -8.78 -9.41
CA LYS A 33 4.50 -8.05 -8.49
C LYS A 33 5.82 -7.63 -9.15
N ALA A 34 6.45 -8.52 -9.90
CA ALA A 34 7.72 -8.25 -10.58
C ALA A 34 7.57 -7.15 -11.65
N VAL A 35 6.43 -7.11 -12.35
CA VAL A 35 6.11 -6.07 -13.32
C VAL A 35 5.97 -4.71 -12.64
N TYR A 36 5.25 -4.65 -11.51
CA TYR A 36 5.10 -3.42 -10.74
C TYR A 36 6.42 -2.95 -10.13
N GLU A 37 7.26 -3.87 -9.63
CA GLU A 37 8.59 -3.52 -9.12
C GLU A 37 9.51 -2.98 -10.21
N ALA A 38 9.48 -3.55 -11.42
CA ALA A 38 10.25 -3.05 -12.55
C ALA A 38 9.77 -1.65 -12.98
N ALA A 39 8.45 -1.44 -13.04
CA ALA A 39 7.87 -0.14 -13.37
C ALA A 39 8.19 0.94 -12.31
N ALA A 40 8.09 0.59 -11.03
CA ALA A 40 8.45 1.48 -9.92
C ALA A 40 9.95 1.85 -9.96
N LYS A 41 10.83 0.88 -10.21
CA LYS A 41 12.27 1.14 -10.37
C LYS A 41 12.56 2.05 -11.56
N ALA A 42 11.86 1.88 -12.67
CA ALA A 42 12.04 2.71 -13.86
C ALA A 42 11.64 4.18 -13.62
N THR A 43 10.67 4.42 -12.74
CA THR A 43 10.23 5.78 -12.35
C THR A 43 10.99 6.34 -11.13
N GLY A 44 11.87 5.55 -10.51
CA GLY A 44 12.63 5.96 -9.33
C GLY A 44 11.82 5.93 -8.02
N HIS A 45 10.65 5.28 -8.02
CA HIS A 45 9.77 5.17 -6.86
C HIS A 45 9.87 3.79 -6.19
N THR A 46 9.56 3.73 -4.90
CA THR A 46 9.32 2.45 -4.24
C THR A 46 8.03 1.82 -4.76
N LEU A 47 7.90 0.49 -4.65
CA LEU A 47 6.69 -0.20 -5.07
C LEU A 47 5.43 0.36 -4.40
N ASN A 48 5.53 0.74 -3.12
CA ASN A 48 4.41 1.28 -2.37
C ASN A 48 4.00 2.68 -2.86
N GLU A 49 4.97 3.58 -3.05
CA GLU A 49 4.70 4.92 -3.63
C GLU A 49 4.12 4.80 -5.04
N TYR A 50 4.66 3.90 -5.86
CA TYR A 50 4.18 3.66 -7.21
C TYR A 50 2.72 3.19 -7.23
N ILE A 51 2.32 2.33 -6.28
CA ILE A 51 0.92 1.90 -6.13
C ILE A 51 0.02 3.06 -5.70
N MET A 52 0.46 3.90 -4.77
CA MET A 52 -0.31 5.07 -4.31
C MET A 52 -0.55 6.06 -5.45
N ILE A 53 0.50 6.45 -6.16
CA ILE A 53 0.41 7.36 -7.32
C ILE A 53 -0.54 6.80 -8.37
N ALA A 54 -0.40 5.51 -8.72
CA ALA A 54 -1.26 4.88 -9.72
C ALA A 54 -2.74 4.81 -9.29
N LEU A 55 -3.01 4.67 -7.99
CA LEU A 55 -4.36 4.70 -7.44
C LEU A 55 -4.93 6.12 -7.48
N ASP A 56 -4.17 7.13 -7.05
CA ASP A 56 -4.58 8.53 -7.06
C ASP A 56 -4.89 9.01 -8.47
N GLU A 57 -4.00 8.72 -9.44
CA GLU A 57 -4.23 9.00 -10.86
C GLU A 57 -5.49 8.32 -11.38
N LYS A 58 -5.77 7.08 -10.96
CA LYS A 58 -6.97 6.35 -11.38
C LYS A 58 -8.22 6.97 -10.78
N VAL A 59 -8.21 7.32 -9.50
CA VAL A 59 -9.32 8.02 -8.83
C VAL A 59 -9.59 9.33 -9.54
N GLU A 60 -8.56 10.15 -9.82
CA GLU A 60 -8.72 11.43 -10.51
C GLU A 60 -9.31 11.28 -11.93
N ARG A 61 -8.89 10.26 -12.69
CA ARG A 61 -9.47 9.97 -14.01
C ARG A 61 -10.93 9.54 -13.92
N ASP A 62 -11.24 8.66 -12.97
CA ASP A 62 -12.59 8.09 -12.81
C ASP A 62 -13.57 9.16 -12.28
N THR A 63 -13.14 10.06 -11.38
CA THR A 63 -13.97 11.16 -10.87
C THR A 63 -14.22 12.22 -11.93
N LYS A 64 -13.20 12.61 -12.71
CA LYS A 64 -13.36 13.56 -13.82
C LYS A 64 -14.30 13.06 -14.92
N THR A 65 -14.38 11.75 -15.11
CA THR A 65 -15.30 11.14 -16.10
C THR A 65 -16.74 11.07 -15.58
N THR A 66 -16.94 11.09 -14.26
CA THR A 66 -18.28 11.03 -13.65
C THR A 66 -18.95 12.41 -13.56
N GLU A 67 -18.18 13.49 -13.68
CA GLU A 67 -18.66 14.88 -13.63
C GLU A 67 -18.87 15.52 -15.03
N ALA A 68 -18.74 14.74 -16.12
CA ALA A 68 -18.95 15.18 -17.51
C ALA A 68 -20.17 14.51 -18.13
#